data_AF-A0A920UDL5-F1
#
_entry.id   AF-A0A920UDL5-F1
#
_cell.length_a   1.000
_cell.length_b   1.000
_cell.length_c   1.000
_cell.angle_alpha   90.00
_cell.angle_beta   90.00
_cell.angle_gamma   90.00
#
_symmetry.space_group_name_H-M   'P 1'
#
loop_
_entity.id
_entity.type
_entity.pdbx_description
1 polymer ?
#
loop_
_entity_poly.entity_id
_entity_poly.type
_entity_poly.pdbx_seq_one_letter_code
_entity_poly.pdbx_strand_id
1 'polypeptide(L)' 'MGDPATGLPIGETLENLKAAVEGETHEYTGMYPGMAKTARDEGFNEIADWFETPFAKAEKSHAGRFQQLANSFS' A
#
# COMPACT_ATOMS: atom_id res chain seq x y z
N MET A 1 21.31 4.37 2.61
CA MET A 1 20.01 5.06 2.46
C MET A 1 18.96 3.97 2.41
N GLY A 2 17.99 3.98 3.33
CA GLY A 2 16.89 3.01 3.39
C GLY A 2 15.65 3.51 2.67
N ASP A 3 14.60 2.70 2.65
CA ASP A 3 13.32 3.05 2.06
C ASP A 3 12.71 4.27 2.79
N PRO A 4 12.46 5.40 2.09
CA PRO A 4 11.88 6.59 2.70
C PRO A 4 10.42 6.44 3.16
N ALA A 5 9.71 5.39 2.73
CA ALA A 5 8.32 5.12 3.14
C ALA A 5 8.23 4.32 4.44
N THR A 6 9.14 3.36 4.67
CA THR A 6 9.10 2.43 5.82
C THR A 6 10.23 2.63 6.82
N GLY A 7 11.30 3.34 6.44
CA GLY A 7 12.51 3.49 7.26
C GLY A 7 13.35 2.21 7.38
N LEU A 8 12.97 1.14 6.67
CA LEU A 8 13.68 -0.12 6.69
C LEU A 8 14.95 -0.06 5.79
N PRO A 9 16.04 -0.77 6.17
CA PRO A 9 17.20 -0.90 5.30
C PRO A 9 16.78 -1.62 4.01
N ILE A 10 17.29 -1.16 2.86
CA ILE A 10 17.24 -1.99 1.63
C ILE A 10 18.10 -3.22 1.91
N GLY A 11 17.43 -4.33 2.19
CA GLY A 11 18.02 -5.58 2.64
C GLY A 11 17.97 -6.66 1.57
N GLU A 12 17.98 -7.93 2.00
CA GLU A 12 17.77 -9.08 1.12
C GLU A 12 16.35 -9.03 0.50
N THR A 13 16.16 -9.68 -0.65
CA THR A 13 14.87 -9.65 -1.38
C THR A 13 13.68 -10.03 -0.48
N LEU A 14 13.87 -10.97 0.46
CA LEU A 14 12.83 -11.36 1.41
C LEU A 14 12.46 -10.25 2.42
N GLU A 15 13.43 -9.45 2.88
CA GLU A 15 13.19 -8.34 3.80
C GLU A 15 12.47 -7.20 3.09
N ASN A 16 12.87 -6.91 1.85
CA ASN A 16 12.22 -5.92 1.00
C ASN A 16 10.76 -6.30 0.68
N LEU A 17 10.47 -7.60 0.48
CA LEU A 17 9.10 -8.08 0.27
C LEU A 17 8.23 -7.92 1.52
N LYS A 18 8.78 -8.15 2.72
CA LYS A 18 8.04 -7.93 3.97
C LYS A 18 7.75 -6.45 4.20
N ALA A 19 8.74 -5.59 3.97
CA ALA A 19 8.57 -4.13 4.01
C ALA A 19 7.49 -3.67 3.02
N ALA A 20 7.49 -4.20 1.80
CA ALA A 20 6.47 -3.89 0.80
C ALA A 20 5.06 -4.34 1.24
N VAL A 21 4.90 -5.55 1.81
CA VAL A 21 3.60 -6.00 2.33
C VAL A 21 3.07 -5.06 3.42
N GLU A 22 3.93 -4.60 4.33
CA GLU A 22 3.54 -3.64 5.37
C GLU A 22 3.16 -2.27 4.80
N GLY A 23 3.95 -1.75 3.85
CA GLY A 23 3.69 -0.47 3.18
C GLY A 23 2.36 -0.48 2.42
N GLU A 24 2.15 -1.47 1.56
CA GLU A 24 0.92 -1.65 0.78
C GLU A 24 -0.30 -1.83 1.72
N THR A 25 -0.12 -2.51 2.86
CA THR A 25 -1.18 -2.65 3.87
C THR A 25 -1.53 -1.33 4.53
N HIS A 26 -0.55 -0.50 4.84
CA HIS A 26 -0.78 0.83 5.38
C HIS A 26 -1.56 1.72 4.39
N GLU A 27 -1.24 1.61 3.10
CA GLU A 27 -1.86 2.43 2.06
C GLU A 27 -3.36 2.14 1.89
N TYR A 28 -3.77 0.87 1.74
CA TYR A 28 -5.20 0.54 1.56
C TYR A 28 -6.03 0.60 2.85
N THR A 29 -5.42 0.49 4.04
CA THR A 29 -6.16 0.52 5.32
C THR A 29 -6.29 1.92 5.93
N GLY A 30 -5.32 2.81 5.68
CA GLY A 30 -5.26 4.13 6.31
C GLY A 30 -5.17 5.29 5.33
N MET A 31 -4.18 5.26 4.44
CA MET A 31 -3.86 6.41 3.58
C MET A 31 -4.98 6.73 2.59
N TYR A 32 -5.39 5.77 1.77
CA TYR A 32 -6.40 6.00 0.73
C TYR A 32 -7.79 6.36 1.29
N PRO A 33 -8.29 5.75 2.39
CA PRO A 33 -9.50 6.22 3.05
C PRO A 33 -9.42 7.67 3.54
N GLY A 34 -8.25 8.08 4.06
CA GLY A 34 -8.02 9.47 4.47
C GLY A 34 -8.04 10.44 3.29
N MET A 35 -7.37 10.07 2.19
CA MET A 35 -7.37 10.87 0.95
C MET A 35 -8.76 10.96 0.32
N ALA A 36 -9.52 9.87 0.33
CA ALA A 36 -10.90 9.86 -0.14
C ALA A 36 -11.79 10.82 0.67
N LYS A 37 -11.65 10.79 2.01
CA LYS A 37 -12.39 11.72 2.88
C LYS A 37 -12.07 13.17 2.54
N THR A 38 -10.79 13.52 2.43
CA THR A 38 -10.38 14.88 2.04
C THR A 38 -10.93 15.27 0.67
N ALA A 39 -10.86 14.37 -0.32
CA ALA A 39 -11.41 14.62 -1.65
C ALA A 39 -12.94 14.84 -1.62
N ARG A 40 -13.69 14.10 -0.78
CA ARG A 40 -15.13 14.36 -0.57
C ARG A 40 -15.38 15.71 0.08
N ASP A 41 -14.59 16.06 1.10
CA ASP A 41 -14.70 17.33 1.82
C ASP A 41 -14.41 18.54 0.90
N GLU A 42 -13.52 18.38 -0.08
CA GLU A 42 -13.19 19.38 -1.11
C GLU A 42 -14.14 19.36 -2.33
N GLY A 43 -15.10 18.43 -2.38
CA GLY A 43 -16.10 18.32 -3.45
C GLY A 43 -15.66 17.49 -4.67
N PHE A 44 -14.50 16.85 -4.63
CA PHE A 44 -13.97 15.96 -5.67
C PHE A 44 -14.48 14.52 -5.51
N ASN A 45 -15.79 14.32 -5.67
CA ASN A 45 -16.43 13.01 -5.46
C ASN A 45 -15.87 11.90 -6.37
N GLU A 46 -15.57 12.20 -7.63
CA GLU A 46 -14.98 11.21 -8.54
C GLU A 46 -13.58 10.76 -8.05
N ILE A 47 -12.75 11.70 -7.60
CA ILE A 47 -11.41 11.40 -7.07
C ILE A 47 -11.51 10.58 -5.78
N ALA A 48 -12.48 10.88 -4.91
CA ALA A 48 -12.73 10.09 -3.71
C ALA A 48 -13.11 8.63 -4.03
N ASP A 49 -13.97 8.43 -5.03
CA ASP A 49 -14.38 7.08 -5.45
C ASP A 49 -13.19 6.29 -6.05
N TRP A 50 -12.27 6.98 -6.74
CA TRP A 50 -11.01 6.39 -7.22
C TRP A 50 -10.08 5.94 -6.07
N PHE A 51 -9.99 6.72 -4.98
CA PHE A 51 -9.21 6.35 -3.79
C PHE A 51 -9.84 5.18 -3.01
N GLU A 52 -11.16 5.14 -2.86
CA GLU A 52 -11.83 4.09 -2.09
C GLU A 52 -11.85 2.73 -2.79
N THR A 53 -11.95 2.70 -4.12
CA THR A 53 -12.31 1.47 -4.82
C THR A 53 -11.18 0.94 -5.72
N PRO A 54 -10.74 1.64 -6.78
CA PRO A 54 -9.60 1.22 -7.61
C PRO A 54 -8.29 1.07 -6.85
N PHE A 55 -7.84 2.10 -6.12
CA PHE A 55 -6.52 2.11 -5.50
C PHE A 55 -6.44 1.13 -4.31
N ALA A 56 -7.43 1.13 -3.42
CA ALA A 56 -7.47 0.16 -2.33
C ALA A 56 -7.49 -1.31 -2.81
N LYS A 57 -8.12 -1.61 -3.97
CA LYS A 57 -8.08 -2.95 -4.58
C LYS A 57 -6.72 -3.29 -5.18
N ALA A 58 -6.04 -2.31 -5.79
CA ALA A 58 -4.71 -2.50 -6.37
C ALA A 58 -3.70 -2.87 -5.27
N GLU A 59 -3.63 -2.11 -4.18
CA GLU A 59 -2.63 -2.38 -3.14
C GLU A 59 -2.93 -3.67 -2.38
N LYS A 60 -4.21 -4.02 -2.20
CA LYS A 60 -4.59 -5.34 -1.66
C LYS A 60 -4.08 -6.49 -2.55
N SER A 61 -4.09 -6.30 -3.88
CA SER A 61 -3.53 -7.25 -4.84
C SER A 61 -2.00 -7.31 -4.75
N HIS A 62 -1.34 -6.15 -4.62
CA HIS A 62 0.12 -6.07 -4.44
C HIS A 62 0.57 -6.75 -3.15
N ALA A 63 -0.04 -6.42 -2.01
CA ALA A 63 0.24 -7.07 -0.72
C ALA A 63 0.06 -8.60 -0.81
N GLY A 64 -1.01 -9.08 -1.47
CA GLY A 64 -1.24 -10.50 -1.70
C GLY A 64 -0.14 -11.17 -2.52
N ARG A 65 0.32 -10.53 -3.60
CA ARG A 65 1.41 -11.04 -4.46
C ARG A 65 2.75 -11.04 -3.74
N PHE A 66 3.09 -9.97 -3.02
CA PHE A 66 4.34 -9.89 -2.27
C PHE A 66 4.38 -10.92 -1.14
N GLN A 67 3.26 -11.15 -0.46
CA GLN A 67 3.16 -12.22 0.54
C GLN A 67 3.36 -13.61 -0.08
N GLN A 68 2.75 -13.89 -1.25
CA GLN A 68 2.97 -15.15 -1.97
C GLN A 68 4.43 -15.34 -2.37
N LEU A 69 5.06 -14.28 -2.89
CA LEU A 69 6.46 -14.33 -3.29
C LEU A 69 7.37 -14.55 -2.08
N ALA A 70 7.13 -13.85 -0.97
CA ALA A 70 7.87 -14.04 0.29
C ALA A 70 7.78 -15.47 0.80
N ASN A 71 6.59 -16.09 0.71
CA ASN A 71 6.38 -17.50 1.09
C ASN A 71 7.06 -18.49 0.12
N SER A 72 7.40 -18.10 -1.11
CA SER A 72 8.11 -18.97 -2.05
C SER A 72 9.62 -19.04 -1.81
N PHE A 73 10.16 -18.13 -0.98
CA PHE A 73 11.57 -18.13 -0.55
C PHE A 73 11.81 -18.99 0.71
N SER A 74 10.76 -19.59 1.31
CA SER A 74 10.84 -20.46 2.49
C SER A 74 10.96 -21.94 2.16
#